data_AF-A0AAU0L411-F1
#
_entry.id   AF-A0AAU0L411-F1
#
_cell.length_a   1.000
_cell.length_b   1.000
_cell.length_c   1.000
_cell.angle_alpha   90.00
_cell.angle_beta   90.00
_cell.angle_gamma   90.00
#
_symmetry.space_group_name_H-M   'P 1'
#
loop_
_entity.id
_entity.type
_entity.pdbx_description
1 polymer ?
#
loop_
_entity_poly.entity_id
_entity_poly.type
_entity_poly.pdbx_seq_one_letter_code
_entity_poly.pdbx_strand_id
1 'polypeptide(L)'
;MITSKPVSNPKKRTFPVQPQRKTYPTSYGAHTPQSPVNTGVSAPSIQGGSQKRVDRFASASTSVETTPFVEHVMNKKRFTTPFQQYLYQDTNGYFNVRLGPKIYLVKVSLDYTPNFDNEFLGGKEAPAFNWNSILVKDTPESQPRPITQDELTLYWFKPNIKKVVNYQRAIKRRARSQSPRYSKEQRIAYRNNQYNNA
;
A
#
# COMPACT_ATOMS: atom_id res chain seq x y z
N MET A 1 11.32 84.57 -9.56
CA MET A 1 10.71 83.94 -8.37
C MET A 1 10.21 82.57 -8.78
N ILE A 2 10.81 81.53 -8.22
CA ILE A 2 10.57 80.11 -8.54
C ILE A 2 9.59 79.59 -7.49
N THR A 3 8.42 79.10 -7.92
CA THR A 3 7.48 78.40 -7.02
C THR A 3 7.11 77.06 -7.64
N SER A 4 7.51 76.03 -6.91
CA SER A 4 7.49 74.60 -7.23
C SER A 4 6.09 74.00 -7.07
N LYS A 5 5.77 73.02 -7.92
CA LYS A 5 4.61 72.13 -7.78
C LYS A 5 4.86 71.11 -6.66
N PRO A 6 3.85 70.71 -5.86
CA PRO A 6 4.02 69.70 -4.84
C PRO A 6 4.19 68.29 -5.43
N VAL A 7 5.22 67.59 -4.95
CA VAL A 7 5.59 66.21 -5.29
C VAL A 7 4.69 65.24 -4.52
N SER A 8 4.17 64.23 -5.23
CA SER A 8 3.30 63.19 -4.68
C SER A 8 4.08 62.23 -3.76
N ASN A 9 3.56 61.98 -2.57
CA ASN A 9 4.11 61.00 -1.62
C ASN A 9 4.02 59.56 -2.17
N PRO A 10 5.11 58.76 -2.14
CA PRO A 10 5.02 57.34 -2.50
C PRO A 10 4.32 56.55 -1.38
N LYS A 11 3.23 55.86 -1.75
CA LYS A 11 2.51 54.90 -0.91
C LYS A 11 3.47 53.82 -0.39
N LYS A 12 3.63 53.72 0.93
CA LYS A 12 4.31 52.59 1.60
C LYS A 12 3.58 51.30 1.23
N ARG A 13 4.26 50.40 0.50
CA ARG A 13 3.82 49.02 0.29
C ARG A 13 3.98 48.26 1.61
N THR A 14 2.87 47.98 2.28
CA THR A 14 2.82 47.03 3.39
C THR A 14 2.86 45.62 2.83
N PHE A 15 3.93 44.88 3.10
CA PHE A 15 3.99 43.45 2.78
C PHE A 15 3.13 42.67 3.78
N PRO A 16 2.29 41.72 3.36
CA PRO A 16 1.56 40.87 4.29
C PRO A 16 2.54 39.98 5.07
N VAL A 17 2.40 40.02 6.40
CA VAL A 17 3.12 39.19 7.36
C VAL A 17 2.87 37.72 7.04
N GLN A 18 3.94 36.97 6.78
CA GLN A 18 3.86 35.52 6.60
C GLN A 18 3.39 34.86 7.91
N PRO A 19 2.41 33.95 7.91
CA PRO A 19 2.06 33.20 9.09
C PRO A 19 3.23 32.29 9.50
N GLN A 20 3.58 32.36 10.79
CA GLN A 20 4.62 31.58 11.45
C GLN A 20 4.49 30.09 11.13
N ARG A 21 5.55 29.49 10.58
CA ARG A 21 5.65 28.04 10.39
C ARG A 21 5.65 27.36 11.76
N LYS A 22 4.56 26.66 12.11
CA LYS A 22 4.56 25.72 13.23
C LYS A 22 5.49 24.56 12.87
N THR A 23 6.69 24.55 13.43
CA THR A 23 7.60 23.40 13.43
C THR A 23 7.08 22.38 14.42
N TYR A 24 6.63 21.23 13.93
CA TYR A 24 6.36 20.06 14.77
C TYR A 24 7.63 19.20 14.84
N PRO A 25 8.04 18.72 16.03
CA PRO A 25 9.18 17.83 16.15
C PRO A 25 8.88 16.51 15.45
N THR A 26 9.75 16.16 14.49
CA THR A 26 9.78 14.84 13.85
C THR A 26 10.59 13.91 14.75
N SER A 27 9.92 13.12 15.59
CA SER A 27 10.53 11.99 16.27
C SER A 27 9.75 10.72 15.96
N TYR A 28 10.05 10.10 14.82
CA TYR A 28 9.88 8.66 14.66
C TYR A 28 11.26 8.07 14.51
N GLY A 29 11.69 7.35 15.55
CA GLY A 29 12.97 6.67 15.60
C GLY A 29 13.14 5.73 14.42
N ALA A 30 14.33 5.76 13.85
CA ALA A 30 14.78 4.77 12.90
C ALA A 30 14.89 3.42 13.62
N HIS A 31 13.92 2.53 13.43
CA HIS A 31 14.12 1.13 13.71
C HIS A 31 14.78 0.49 12.50
N THR A 32 16.10 0.28 12.62
CA THR A 32 16.88 -0.62 11.79
C THR A 32 16.30 -2.03 11.91
N PRO A 33 15.82 -2.68 10.84
CA PRO A 33 15.52 -4.10 10.89
C PRO A 33 16.86 -4.85 10.78
N GLN A 34 17.37 -5.35 11.90
CA GLN A 34 18.40 -6.39 11.87
C GLN A 34 17.78 -7.69 11.34
N SER A 35 18.37 -8.22 10.27
CA SER A 35 18.08 -9.56 9.76
C SER A 35 18.55 -10.63 10.75
N PRO A 36 17.71 -11.59 11.18
CA PRO A 36 18.22 -12.80 11.80
C PRO A 36 18.64 -13.81 10.73
N VAL A 37 19.96 -14.07 10.69
CA VAL A 37 20.56 -15.27 10.10
C VAL A 37 20.14 -16.45 10.95
N ASN A 38 19.38 -17.40 10.40
CA ASN A 38 19.08 -18.66 11.09
C ASN A 38 19.79 -19.82 10.39
N THR A 39 20.91 -20.21 10.98
CA THR A 39 21.61 -21.47 10.76
C THR A 39 21.07 -22.51 11.74
N GLY A 40 20.45 -23.57 11.21
CA GLY A 40 20.67 -24.96 11.63
C GLY A 40 20.15 -25.50 12.98
N VAL A 41 19.24 -26.47 12.86
CA VAL A 41 19.34 -27.85 13.40
C VAL A 41 18.88 -28.17 14.85
N SER A 42 17.91 -29.10 14.89
CA SER A 42 17.66 -30.22 15.83
C SER A 42 16.61 -30.17 16.97
N ALA A 43 15.58 -30.99 16.73
CA ALA A 43 14.98 -32.04 17.58
C ALA A 43 14.18 -31.69 18.85
N PRO A 44 12.93 -32.20 18.98
CA PRO A 44 12.29 -32.41 20.27
C PRO A 44 12.39 -33.89 20.74
N SER A 45 12.82 -34.03 22.00
CA SER A 45 12.90 -35.24 22.80
C SER A 45 11.51 -35.77 23.19
N ILE A 46 11.31 -37.09 23.14
CA ILE A 46 10.12 -37.80 23.63
C ILE A 46 10.35 -38.20 25.09
N GLN A 47 9.45 -37.77 25.97
CA GLN A 47 9.43 -38.18 27.38
C GLN A 47 8.27 -39.15 27.60
N GLY A 48 8.63 -40.39 27.94
CA GLY A 48 7.73 -41.52 28.15
C GLY A 48 6.99 -41.46 29.49
N GLY A 49 5.77 -42.00 29.48
CA GLY A 49 4.99 -42.33 30.66
C GLY A 49 4.52 -43.77 30.57
N SER A 50 5.11 -44.62 31.41
CA SER A 50 4.77 -46.04 31.58
C SER A 50 3.55 -46.21 32.49
N GLN A 51 2.63 -47.12 32.18
CA GLN A 51 1.95 -47.99 33.16
C GLN A 51 0.90 -48.92 32.52
N LYS A 52 1.17 -50.23 32.48
CA LYS A 52 0.46 -51.28 33.25
C LYS A 52 0.71 -52.66 32.66
N ARG A 53 0.98 -53.60 33.57
CA ARG A 53 1.31 -55.01 33.39
C ARG A 53 0.05 -55.83 33.69
N VAL A 54 -0.33 -56.79 32.84
CA VAL A 54 -0.86 -58.10 33.27
C VAL A 54 -0.65 -59.13 32.15
N ASP A 55 -0.16 -60.30 32.54
CA ASP A 55 0.05 -61.50 31.73
C ASP A 55 -1.29 -62.08 31.20
N ARG A 56 -1.25 -62.86 30.09
CA ARG A 56 -1.92 -64.18 29.91
C ARG A 56 -2.15 -64.55 28.42
N PHE A 57 -1.65 -65.75 28.07
CA PHE A 57 -1.92 -66.65 26.91
C PHE A 57 -2.76 -66.17 25.71
N ALA A 58 -2.25 -66.39 24.49
CA ALA A 58 -2.85 -67.31 23.50
C ALA A 58 -2.17 -67.18 22.13
N SER A 59 -1.71 -68.30 21.61
CA SER A 59 -1.30 -68.49 20.23
C SER A 59 -2.51 -68.39 19.30
N ALA A 60 -2.46 -67.52 18.29
CA ALA A 60 -3.32 -67.61 17.13
C ALA A 60 -2.57 -67.06 15.91
N SER A 61 -2.21 -67.96 15.00
CA SER A 61 -1.75 -67.64 13.66
C SER A 61 -2.88 -66.93 12.92
N THR A 62 -2.65 -65.69 12.49
CA THR A 62 -3.41 -65.07 11.42
C THR A 62 -2.43 -64.26 10.59
N SER A 63 -2.13 -64.76 9.40
CA SER A 63 -1.39 -64.03 8.37
C SER A 63 -2.24 -62.83 7.94
N VAL A 64 -1.99 -61.68 8.55
CA VAL A 64 -2.53 -60.40 8.10
C VAL A 64 -1.67 -59.94 6.93
N GLU A 65 -2.18 -60.09 5.71
CA GLU A 65 -1.68 -59.38 4.54
C GLU A 65 -1.72 -57.88 4.84
N THR A 66 -0.56 -57.34 5.20
CA THR A 66 -0.37 -55.91 5.36
C THR A 66 -0.21 -55.34 3.96
N THR A 67 -1.33 -54.96 3.34
CA THR A 67 -1.27 -54.00 2.24
C THR A 67 -0.63 -52.73 2.81
N PRO A 68 0.48 -52.22 2.23
CA PRO A 68 1.08 -50.99 2.72
C PRO A 68 0.05 -49.88 2.49
N PHE A 69 -0.55 -49.41 3.59
CA PHE A 69 -1.33 -48.18 3.59
C PHE A 69 -0.37 -47.05 3.22
N VAL A 70 -0.27 -46.77 1.92
CA VAL A 70 0.38 -45.57 1.41
C VAL A 70 -0.50 -44.43 1.85
N GLU A 71 -0.21 -43.90 3.03
CA GLU A 71 -0.77 -42.67 3.54
C GLU A 71 -0.40 -41.58 2.52
N HIS A 72 -1.32 -41.33 1.58
CA HIS A 72 -1.23 -40.19 0.70
C HIS A 72 -1.38 -38.97 1.58
N VAL A 73 -0.25 -38.45 2.08
CA VAL A 73 -0.15 -37.13 2.68
C VAL A 73 -0.66 -36.16 1.63
N MET A 74 -1.95 -35.84 1.69
CA MET A 74 -2.57 -34.85 0.83
C MET A 74 -1.87 -33.54 1.12
N ASN A 75 -0.88 -33.18 0.29
CA ASN A 75 -0.31 -31.85 0.24
C ASN A 75 -1.43 -30.88 -0.17
N LYS A 76 -2.22 -30.43 0.83
CA LYS A 76 -3.27 -29.43 0.65
C LYS A 76 -2.60 -28.12 0.27
N LYS A 77 -2.52 -27.86 -1.03
CA LYS A 77 -2.08 -26.56 -1.57
C LYS A 77 -2.96 -25.48 -0.95
N ARG A 78 -2.40 -24.68 -0.05
CA ARG A 78 -3.09 -23.55 0.56
C ARG A 78 -3.08 -22.40 -0.43
N PHE A 79 -4.18 -22.21 -1.16
CA PHE A 79 -4.38 -21.03 -1.99
C PHE A 79 -4.78 -19.84 -1.10
N THR A 80 -3.80 -19.09 -0.61
CA THR A 80 -4.01 -17.87 0.19
C THR A 80 -4.03 -16.64 -0.72
N THR A 81 -5.06 -16.52 -1.57
CA THR A 81 -5.18 -15.30 -2.37
C THR A 81 -5.82 -14.21 -1.51
N PRO A 82 -5.21 -13.02 -1.37
CA PRO A 82 -5.77 -11.97 -0.54
C PRO A 82 -7.10 -11.47 -1.12
N PHE A 83 -8.05 -11.14 -0.24
CA PHE A 83 -9.35 -10.59 -0.66
C PHE A 83 -9.18 -9.28 -1.44
N GLN A 84 -8.28 -8.39 -1.01
CA GLN A 84 -8.02 -7.11 -1.67
C GLN A 84 -6.60 -7.07 -2.22
N GLN A 85 -6.45 -6.69 -3.48
CA GLN A 85 -5.14 -6.59 -4.12
C GLN A 85 -5.14 -5.50 -5.19
N TYR A 86 -4.14 -4.61 -5.15
CA TYR A 86 -3.84 -3.76 -6.30
C TYR A 86 -3.12 -4.59 -7.36
N LEU A 87 -3.60 -4.52 -8.60
CA LEU A 87 -2.99 -5.24 -9.72
C LEU A 87 -2.00 -4.31 -10.45
N TYR A 88 -2.50 -3.25 -11.07
CA TYR A 88 -1.71 -2.28 -11.84
C TYR A 88 -2.53 -1.00 -12.13
N GLN A 89 -1.88 -0.01 -12.75
CA GLN A 89 -2.56 1.14 -13.33
C GLN A 89 -2.41 1.11 -14.84
N ASP A 90 -3.51 1.33 -15.54
CA ASP A 90 -3.56 1.32 -17.01
C ASP A 90 -3.03 2.62 -17.58
N THR A 91 -2.67 2.59 -18.86
CA THR A 91 -2.35 3.78 -19.67
C THR A 91 -3.49 4.80 -19.66
N ASN A 92 -4.75 4.32 -19.58
CA ASN A 92 -5.95 5.15 -19.48
C ASN A 92 -6.18 5.77 -18.08
N GLY A 93 -5.30 5.47 -17.11
CA GLY A 93 -5.32 6.01 -15.76
C GLY A 93 -6.16 5.22 -14.75
N TYR A 94 -6.76 4.09 -15.16
CA TYR A 94 -7.54 3.23 -14.26
C TYR A 94 -6.64 2.47 -13.31
N PHE A 95 -6.96 2.50 -12.02
CA PHE A 95 -6.41 1.61 -11.02
C PHE A 95 -7.22 0.30 -11.06
N ASN A 96 -6.56 -0.81 -11.38
CA ASN A 96 -7.14 -2.15 -11.38
C ASN A 96 -7.00 -2.74 -9.98
N VAL A 97 -8.13 -2.96 -9.31
CA VAL A 97 -8.19 -3.45 -7.92
C VAL A 97 -9.02 -4.73 -7.89
N ARG A 98 -8.40 -5.83 -7.46
CA ARG A 98 -9.12 -7.07 -7.20
C ARG A 98 -9.76 -7.01 -5.82
N LEU A 99 -11.08 -7.26 -5.75
CA LEU A 99 -11.80 -7.54 -4.52
C LEU A 99 -12.53 -8.89 -4.67
N GLY A 100 -12.03 -9.91 -3.98
CA GLY A 100 -12.52 -11.29 -4.08
C GLY A 100 -12.31 -11.86 -5.50
N PRO A 101 -13.37 -12.32 -6.18
CA PRO A 101 -13.27 -12.86 -7.54
C PRO A 101 -13.22 -11.79 -8.63
N LYS A 102 -13.70 -10.57 -8.35
CA LYS A 102 -13.88 -9.51 -9.37
C LYS A 102 -12.74 -8.50 -9.36
N ILE A 103 -12.57 -7.83 -10.49
CA ILE A 103 -11.62 -6.72 -10.68
C ILE A 103 -12.39 -5.44 -10.96
N TYR A 104 -12.08 -4.40 -10.21
CA TYR A 104 -12.71 -3.08 -10.29
C TYR A 104 -11.72 -2.08 -10.85
N LEU A 105 -12.14 -1.33 -11.86
CA LEU A 105 -11.36 -0.33 -12.56
C LEU A 105 -11.83 1.04 -12.10
N VAL A 106 -10.94 1.74 -11.40
CA VAL A 106 -11.25 3.00 -10.72
C VAL A 106 -10.40 4.11 -11.30
N LYS A 107 -11.01 5.17 -11.83
CA LYS A 107 -10.29 6.32 -12.40
C LYS A 107 -10.39 7.52 -11.46
N VAL A 108 -9.27 7.85 -10.81
CA VAL A 108 -9.16 8.98 -9.87
C VAL A 108 -7.82 9.68 -10.10
N SER A 109 -7.79 11.01 -10.00
CA SER A 109 -6.56 11.80 -10.16
C SER A 109 -5.68 11.71 -8.91
N LEU A 110 -4.49 12.33 -8.93
CA LEU A 110 -3.67 12.42 -7.71
C LEU A 110 -4.10 13.57 -6.78
N ASP A 111 -4.94 14.48 -7.26
CA ASP A 111 -5.44 15.64 -6.50
C ASP A 111 -6.58 15.21 -5.56
N TYR A 112 -6.88 15.99 -4.53
CA TYR A 112 -7.96 15.66 -3.61
C TYR A 112 -9.28 15.49 -4.36
N THR A 113 -10.00 14.39 -4.12
CA THR A 113 -11.22 14.05 -4.85
C THR A 113 -12.39 13.92 -3.87
N PRO A 114 -13.35 14.86 -3.87
CA PRO A 114 -14.57 14.77 -3.06
C PRO A 114 -15.34 13.48 -3.32
N ASN A 115 -16.11 12.99 -2.35
CA ASN A 115 -16.82 11.70 -2.36
C ASN A 115 -15.95 10.44 -2.45
N PHE A 116 -14.63 10.59 -2.66
CA PHE A 116 -13.65 9.51 -2.62
C PHE A 116 -12.73 9.64 -1.41
N ASP A 117 -12.07 10.77 -1.26
CA ASP A 117 -11.16 11.07 -0.15
C ASP A 117 -11.93 11.46 1.10
N ASN A 118 -11.38 11.10 2.26
CA ASN A 118 -12.00 11.42 3.55
C ASN A 118 -11.67 12.85 4.01
N GLU A 119 -10.44 13.32 3.73
CA GLU A 119 -9.93 14.58 4.25
C GLU A 119 -9.21 15.38 3.16
N PHE A 120 -9.47 16.68 3.14
CA PHE A 120 -8.73 17.63 2.31
C PHE A 120 -7.56 18.22 3.10
N LEU A 121 -6.34 17.82 2.74
CA LEU A 121 -5.11 18.29 3.40
C LEU A 121 -4.50 19.53 2.69
N GLY A 122 -5.32 20.25 1.91
CA GLY A 122 -4.88 21.33 1.04
C GLY A 122 -4.36 20.86 -0.32
N GLY A 123 -4.15 21.81 -1.23
CA GLY A 123 -3.68 21.55 -2.61
C GLY A 123 -4.78 21.75 -3.65
N LYS A 124 -4.61 21.11 -4.81
CA LYS A 124 -5.62 21.15 -5.89
C LYS A 124 -6.75 20.16 -5.58
N GLU A 125 -7.95 20.57 -5.95
CA GLU A 125 -9.17 19.76 -5.89
C GLU A 125 -9.53 19.28 -7.30
N ALA A 126 -9.97 18.03 -7.39
CA ALA A 126 -10.52 17.40 -8.58
C ALA A 126 -12.05 17.36 -8.50
N PRO A 127 -12.76 17.14 -9.63
CA PRO A 127 -14.20 16.92 -9.61
C PRO A 127 -14.62 15.80 -8.65
N ALA A 128 -15.80 15.92 -8.06
CA ALA A 128 -16.35 14.91 -7.17
C ALA A 128 -16.43 13.54 -7.85
N PHE A 129 -16.03 12.50 -7.13
CA PHE A 129 -16.02 11.14 -7.68
C PHE A 129 -17.43 10.58 -7.81
N ASN A 130 -17.76 10.09 -8.99
CA ASN A 130 -18.99 9.35 -9.25
C ASN A 130 -18.74 7.84 -9.09
N TRP A 131 -19.32 7.23 -8.05
CA TRP A 131 -19.19 5.80 -7.79
C TRP A 131 -19.73 4.91 -8.91
N ASN A 132 -20.70 5.40 -9.70
CA ASN A 132 -21.27 4.66 -10.83
C ASN A 132 -20.35 4.64 -12.06
N SER A 133 -19.26 5.41 -12.06
CA SER A 133 -18.27 5.40 -13.16
C SER A 133 -17.25 4.26 -13.04
N ILE A 134 -17.36 3.40 -12.02
CA ILE A 134 -16.49 2.25 -11.84
C ILE A 134 -16.87 1.18 -12.86
N LEU A 135 -15.86 0.60 -13.50
CA LEU A 135 -16.04 -0.58 -14.34
C LEU A 135 -15.63 -1.84 -13.58
N VAL A 136 -16.29 -2.94 -13.91
CA VAL A 136 -16.11 -4.25 -13.27
C VAL A 136 -15.77 -5.27 -14.34
N LYS A 137 -14.81 -6.13 -14.01
CA LYS A 137 -14.50 -7.35 -14.74
C LYS A 137 -14.76 -8.53 -13.81
N ASP A 138 -15.64 -9.43 -14.23
CA ASP A 138 -15.97 -10.63 -13.45
C ASP A 138 -14.81 -11.65 -13.47
N THR A 139 -14.07 -11.70 -14.57
CA THR A 139 -12.81 -12.45 -14.71
C THR A 139 -11.73 -11.57 -15.34
N PRO A 140 -10.42 -11.90 -15.22
CA PRO A 140 -9.35 -11.09 -15.82
C PRO A 140 -9.49 -10.86 -17.32
N GLU A 141 -10.08 -11.82 -18.03
CA GLU A 141 -10.29 -11.84 -19.48
C GLU A 141 -11.63 -11.23 -19.91
N SER A 142 -12.56 -11.03 -18.96
CA SER A 142 -13.87 -10.45 -19.26
C SER A 142 -13.77 -8.99 -19.71
N GLN A 143 -14.72 -8.60 -20.56
CA GLN A 143 -14.88 -7.21 -20.98
C GLN A 143 -15.36 -6.36 -19.79
N PRO A 144 -14.86 -5.12 -19.63
CA PRO A 144 -15.33 -4.23 -18.59
C PRO A 144 -16.80 -3.87 -18.78
N ARG A 145 -17.61 -4.04 -17.73
CA ARG A 145 -19.01 -3.58 -17.67
C ARG A 145 -19.18 -2.52 -16.58
N PRO A 146 -20.22 -1.67 -16.63
CA PRO A 146 -20.52 -0.77 -15.51
C PRO A 146 -20.85 -1.55 -14.23
N ILE A 147 -20.53 -0.94 -13.08
CA ILE A 147 -20.89 -1.47 -11.76
C ILE A 147 -22.40 -1.50 -11.58
N THR A 148 -22.92 -2.55 -10.94
CA THR A 148 -24.35 -2.63 -10.58
C THR A 148 -24.63 -1.96 -9.24
N GLN A 149 -25.89 -1.57 -9.01
CA GLN A 149 -26.28 -0.96 -7.75
C GLN A 149 -26.06 -1.91 -6.55
N ASP A 150 -26.31 -3.20 -6.74
CA ASP A 150 -26.13 -4.22 -5.70
C ASP A 150 -24.66 -4.38 -5.28
N GLU A 151 -23.72 -4.25 -6.23
CA GLU A 151 -22.29 -4.25 -5.93
C GLU A 151 -21.88 -3.01 -5.15
N LEU A 152 -22.53 -1.87 -5.44
CA LEU A 152 -22.22 -0.60 -4.82
C LEU A 152 -22.78 -0.46 -3.40
N THR A 153 -23.89 -1.13 -3.09
CA THR A 153 -24.53 -1.15 -1.77
C THR A 153 -23.80 -2.04 -0.77
N LEU A 154 -22.87 -2.90 -1.24
CA LEU A 154 -22.04 -3.73 -0.36
C LEU A 154 -21.25 -2.84 0.61
N TYR A 155 -21.49 -3.02 1.91
CA TYR A 155 -20.92 -2.18 2.97
C TYR A 155 -19.38 -2.14 2.93
N TRP A 156 -18.76 -3.25 2.51
CA TRP A 156 -17.30 -3.38 2.43
C TRP A 156 -16.71 -2.79 1.15
N PHE A 157 -17.51 -2.52 0.11
CA PHE A 157 -16.99 -2.20 -1.22
C PHE A 157 -16.22 -0.87 -1.24
N LYS A 158 -16.91 0.23 -0.94
CA LYS A 158 -16.34 1.58 -0.93
C LYS A 158 -15.10 1.70 -0.03
N PRO A 159 -15.09 1.23 1.23
CA PRO A 159 -13.91 1.35 2.08
C PRO A 159 -12.70 0.56 1.55
N ASN A 160 -12.90 -0.63 0.98
CA ASN A 160 -11.79 -1.40 0.41
C ASN A 160 -11.21 -0.74 -0.85
N ILE A 161 -12.06 -0.24 -1.75
CA ILE A 161 -11.60 0.53 -2.93
C ILE A 161 -10.80 1.75 -2.50
N LYS A 162 -11.33 2.57 -1.58
CA LYS A 162 -10.64 3.75 -1.06
C LYS A 162 -9.27 3.38 -0.49
N LYS A 163 -9.20 2.35 0.35
CA LYS A 163 -7.94 1.92 0.99
C LYS A 163 -6.87 1.59 -0.04
N VAL A 164 -7.18 0.74 -1.01
CA VAL A 164 -6.21 0.30 -2.02
C VAL A 164 -5.78 1.47 -2.90
N VAL A 165 -6.73 2.24 -3.44
CA VAL A 165 -6.44 3.33 -4.38
C VAL A 165 -5.71 4.48 -3.69
N ASN A 166 -6.10 4.85 -2.47
CA ASN A 166 -5.44 5.94 -1.74
C ASN A 166 -4.02 5.58 -1.32
N TYR A 167 -3.77 4.31 -0.98
CA TYR A 167 -2.40 3.84 -0.75
C TYR A 167 -1.52 4.03 -2.00
N GLN A 168 -2.03 3.65 -3.18
CA GLN A 168 -1.30 3.83 -4.43
C GLN A 168 -1.14 5.30 -4.82
N ARG A 169 -2.15 6.14 -4.60
CA ARG A 169 -2.05 7.60 -4.81
C ARG A 169 -1.01 8.22 -3.88
N ALA A 170 -0.92 7.77 -2.62
CA ALA A 170 0.10 8.24 -1.69
C ALA A 170 1.52 7.90 -2.17
N ILE A 171 1.76 6.67 -2.66
CA ILE A 171 3.04 6.28 -3.26
C ILE A 171 3.38 7.19 -4.46
N LYS A 172 2.42 7.42 -5.36
CA LYS A 172 2.63 8.28 -6.54
C LYS A 172 2.88 9.74 -6.20
N ARG A 173 2.16 10.28 -5.21
CA ARG A 173 2.41 11.64 -4.70
C ARG A 173 3.82 11.77 -4.14
N ARG A 174 4.26 10.80 -3.33
CA ARG A 174 5.63 10.76 -2.81
C ARG A 174 6.66 10.69 -3.94
N ALA A 175 6.45 9.82 -4.93
CA ALA A 175 7.36 9.73 -6.08
C ALA A 175 7.50 11.06 -6.83
N ARG A 176 6.41 11.82 -6.99
CA ARG A 176 6.45 13.16 -7.61
C ARG A 176 7.14 14.22 -6.75
N SER A 177 6.94 14.18 -5.43
CA SER A 177 7.55 15.16 -4.52
C SER A 177 9.04 14.92 -4.26
N GLN A 178 9.53 13.69 -4.48
CA GLN A 178 10.94 13.31 -4.31
C GLN A 178 11.83 13.73 -5.49
N SER A 179 11.32 14.54 -6.43
CA SER A 179 12.16 15.12 -7.48
C SER A 179 13.28 15.97 -6.84
N PRO A 180 14.57 15.63 -7.06
CA PRO A 180 15.65 16.36 -6.44
C PRO A 180 15.61 17.83 -6.83
N ARG A 181 15.78 18.73 -5.85
CA ARG A 181 15.81 20.19 -6.08
C ARG A 181 16.91 20.61 -7.07
N TYR A 182 17.96 19.81 -7.17
CA TYR A 182 19.13 20.05 -8.02
C TYR A 182 19.32 18.90 -9.00
N SER A 183 19.75 19.21 -10.22
CA SER A 183 20.08 18.20 -11.22
C SER A 183 21.20 17.27 -10.74
N LYS A 184 21.43 16.16 -11.45
CA LYS A 184 22.53 15.24 -11.12
C LYS A 184 23.88 15.97 -11.22
N GLU A 185 24.05 16.78 -12.25
CA GLU A 185 25.25 17.55 -12.57
C GLU A 185 25.49 18.63 -11.51
N GLN A 186 24.45 19.35 -11.09
CA GLN A 186 24.55 20.34 -10.02
C GLN A 186 24.98 19.70 -8.68
N ARG A 187 24.48 18.50 -8.37
CA ARG A 187 24.88 17.76 -7.17
C ARG A 187 26.33 17.29 -7.24
N ILE A 188 26.78 16.84 -8.41
CA ILE A 188 28.18 16.44 -8.64
C ILE A 188 29.10 17.67 -8.54
N ALA A 189 28.75 18.78 -9.18
CA ALA A 189 29.52 20.03 -9.13
C ALA A 189 29.64 20.57 -7.70
N TYR A 190 28.53 20.58 -6.95
CA TYR A 190 28.54 20.95 -5.53
C TYR A 190 29.50 20.06 -4.73
N ARG A 191 29.42 18.73 -4.92
CA ARG A 191 30.29 17.77 -4.23
C ARG A 191 31.77 18.01 -4.58
N ASN A 192 32.10 18.18 -5.86
CA ASN A 192 33.48 18.42 -6.30
C ASN A 192 34.03 19.74 -5.75
N ASN A 193 33.22 20.80 -5.72
CA ASN A 193 33.61 22.08 -5.14
C ASN A 193 33.86 22.00 -3.62
N GLN A 194 33.24 21.06 -2.89
CA GLN A 194 33.52 20.85 -1.47
C GLN A 194 34.89 20.18 -1.24
N TYR A 195 35.34 19.30 -2.14
CA TYR A 195 36.65 18.63 -2.03
C TYR A 195 37.81 19.43 -2.63
N ASN A 196 37.55 20.31 -3.61
CA ASN A 196 38.59 21.11 -4.26
C ASN A 196 38.92 22.42 -3.52
N ASN A 197 38.10 22.82 -2.53
CA ASN A 197 38.32 24.01 -1.70
C ASN A 197 38.73 23.65 -0.25
N ALA A 198 39.13 22.40 -0.01
CA ALA A 198 39.70 21.91 1.25
C ALA A 198 41.18 21.58 1.05
#